data_AF-A0A355YKD5-F1
#
_entry.id   AF-A0A355YKD5-F1
#
_cell.length_a   1.000
_cell.length_b   1.000
_cell.length_c   1.000
_cell.angle_alpha   90.00
_cell.angle_beta   90.00
_cell.angle_gamma   90.00
#
_symmetry.space_group_name_H-M   'P 1'
#
loop_
_entity.id
_entity.type
_entity.pdbx_description
1 polymer ?
#
loop_
_entity_poly.entity_id
_entity_poly.type
_entity_poly.pdbx_seq_one_letter_code
_entity_poly.pdbx_strand_id
1 'polypeptide(L)'
;MILRENKDDAKLKEAFDYLKLTEKNQALAEEYLDMSKPENKELLAQVEHQDYSELDKTQKEMLPRYVNYLRNRKKDEEAGRYIRFVTEVGGSTARYALSNSGSAWDLKYLEPFLSPVQVVALRAEFYVWSRYNLEEYWINQVCDAARENPELFYEAVSLCYDNDAANTKMLLSACYLHCVKPLDDTKSSLRVPALADDTRAAGDPEHVREMTDYLERRLIGNIDGLFAASNVPPEEDVKKLQDFVRDAEASRPVPSELRPIYSGRKLHDYRMKFLPVCAFMAVEHSERFVSLIRLAAALDENTIPNASLDACYKVGKTWFDRHVERLEEALFIPDEAYIRWAILRKEAKVLMRMAVKAPEAIRQVVKKVPTEDFGYLLANVREANPAFYEEFGQGFWQEYCESAVKEHVKGFKTGQVMAENYLLGSVGIESILPFVNEWRNQYIYDNARKVRIQFLRDNGERTFYQRAIVLECLRLNSSYNSYLKDCWVGVPEGTTVEGGGSNRLLDRRQIEGIIKILTEEQVPLACQMDFFATAYEGYQSSGFKLCSEVLAGHKDRWGDEFPAIAKEGLVLTRALAIRVMGNLPEEYKEDIFDCAADS
;
A
#
# COMPACT_ATOMS: atom_id res chain seq x y z
N MET A 1 39.01 -45.80 21.87
CA MET A 1 39.06 -44.33 21.71
C MET A 1 37.98 -43.97 20.69
N ILE A 2 36.79 -43.58 21.15
CA ILE A 2 35.66 -43.26 20.26
C ILE A 2 35.88 -41.81 19.80
N LEU A 3 36.22 -41.63 18.52
CA LEU A 3 36.23 -40.32 17.86
C LEU A 3 34.82 -39.74 17.99
N ARG A 4 34.66 -38.69 18.80
CA ARG A 4 33.45 -37.86 18.76
C ARG A 4 33.46 -37.18 17.39
N GLU A 5 32.58 -37.57 16.49
CA GLU A 5 32.28 -36.76 15.30
C GLU A 5 32.04 -35.32 15.76
N ASN A 6 32.73 -34.37 15.15
CA ASN A 6 32.51 -32.97 15.42
C ASN A 6 31.04 -32.65 15.08
N LYS A 7 30.34 -31.98 15.99
CA LYS A 7 28.91 -31.65 15.83
C LYS A 7 28.66 -30.83 14.55
N ASP A 8 29.68 -30.10 14.10
CA ASP A 8 29.66 -29.32 12.87
C ASP A 8 29.67 -30.24 11.62
N ASP A 9 30.59 -31.20 11.56
CA ASP A 9 30.68 -32.18 10.46
C ASP A 9 29.38 -32.98 10.32
N ALA A 10 28.78 -33.38 11.44
CA ALA A 10 27.49 -34.07 11.44
C ALA A 10 26.35 -33.20 10.88
N LYS A 11 26.36 -31.88 11.18
CA LYS A 11 25.36 -30.92 10.68
C LYS A 11 25.54 -30.60 9.20
N LEU A 12 26.79 -30.50 8.74
CA LEU A 12 27.10 -30.32 7.33
C LEU A 12 26.68 -31.55 6.51
N LYS A 13 26.97 -32.76 7.01
CA LYS A 13 26.55 -34.01 6.37
C LYS A 13 25.02 -34.13 6.30
N GLU A 14 24.33 -33.78 7.37
CA GLU A 14 22.86 -33.71 7.38
C GLU A 14 22.34 -32.73 6.32
N ALA A 15 22.98 -31.56 6.15
CA ALA A 15 22.61 -30.62 5.09
C ALA A 15 22.81 -31.22 3.68
N PHE A 16 23.92 -31.92 3.43
CA PHE A 16 24.16 -32.60 2.15
C PHE A 16 23.11 -33.68 1.85
N ASP A 17 22.73 -34.47 2.86
CA ASP A 17 21.68 -35.49 2.72
C ASP A 17 20.33 -34.88 2.32
N TYR A 18 20.05 -33.65 2.75
CA TYR A 18 18.86 -32.90 2.36
C TYR A 18 18.98 -32.21 1.00
N LEU A 19 20.18 -31.76 0.60
CA LEU A 19 20.41 -31.14 -0.72
C LEU A 19 20.24 -32.11 -1.88
N LYS A 20 20.45 -33.42 -1.65
CA LYS A 20 20.41 -34.46 -2.70
C LYS A 20 21.35 -34.14 -3.85
N LEU A 21 22.59 -33.82 -3.50
CA LEU A 21 23.63 -33.52 -4.48
C LEU A 21 23.83 -34.71 -5.44
N THR A 22 24.14 -34.43 -6.72
CA THR A 22 24.64 -35.49 -7.62
C THR A 22 25.96 -36.04 -7.09
N GLU A 23 26.36 -37.24 -7.50
CA GLU A 23 27.63 -37.84 -7.06
C GLU A 23 28.83 -36.91 -7.33
N LYS A 24 28.79 -36.21 -8.47
CA LYS A 24 29.80 -35.21 -8.84
C LYS A 24 29.80 -34.02 -7.87
N ASN A 25 28.64 -33.43 -7.61
CA ASN A 25 28.53 -32.29 -6.70
C ASN A 25 28.82 -32.67 -5.25
N GLN A 26 28.50 -33.90 -4.84
CA GLN A 26 28.83 -34.42 -3.51
C GLN A 26 30.36 -34.49 -3.32
N ALA A 27 31.08 -35.03 -4.31
CA ALA A 27 32.55 -35.07 -4.26
C ALA A 27 33.17 -33.66 -4.24
N LEU A 28 32.63 -32.74 -5.05
CA LEU A 28 33.06 -31.34 -5.05
C LEU A 28 32.75 -30.64 -3.72
N ALA A 29 31.60 -30.91 -3.11
CA ALA A 29 31.20 -30.34 -1.82
C ALA A 29 32.16 -30.79 -0.70
N GLU A 30 32.50 -32.08 -0.66
CA GLU A 30 33.43 -32.65 0.33
C GLU A 30 34.83 -32.04 0.20
N GLU A 31 35.29 -31.74 -1.02
CA GLU A 31 36.58 -31.09 -1.23
C GLU A 31 36.55 -29.60 -0.92
N TYR A 32 35.53 -28.89 -1.40
CA TYR A 32 35.43 -27.43 -1.30
C TYR A 32 35.10 -26.94 0.11
N LEU A 33 34.26 -27.68 0.85
CA LEU A 33 33.81 -27.34 2.20
C LEU A 33 34.72 -27.92 3.30
N ASP A 34 35.84 -28.52 2.92
CA ASP A 34 36.90 -28.94 3.85
C ASP A 34 37.60 -27.71 4.46
N MET A 35 37.19 -27.36 5.68
CA MET A 35 37.73 -26.22 6.42
C MET A 35 39.19 -26.42 6.87
N SER A 36 39.77 -27.61 6.73
CA SER A 36 41.20 -27.84 6.96
C SER A 36 42.09 -27.35 5.81
N LYS A 37 41.47 -27.05 4.65
CA LYS A 37 42.14 -26.56 3.44
C LYS A 37 41.77 -25.11 3.16
N PRO A 38 42.66 -24.34 2.49
CA PRO A 38 42.31 -23.02 1.98
C PRO A 38 41.16 -23.13 0.96
N GLU A 39 40.32 -22.10 0.88
CA GLU A 39 39.21 -22.05 -0.08
C GLU A 39 39.75 -22.09 -1.52
N ASN A 40 39.33 -23.09 -2.30
CA ASN A 40 39.63 -23.17 -3.73
C ASN A 40 38.37 -22.88 -4.57
N LYS A 41 38.20 -21.62 -4.96
CA LYS A 41 37.02 -21.17 -5.74
C LYS A 41 36.96 -21.75 -7.15
N GLU A 42 38.07 -22.24 -7.70
CA GLU A 42 38.09 -22.86 -9.04
C GLU A 42 37.28 -24.16 -9.08
N LEU A 43 37.05 -24.80 -7.92
CA LEU A 43 36.18 -25.97 -7.81
C LEU A 43 34.71 -25.63 -8.10
N LEU A 44 34.28 -24.40 -7.83
CA LEU A 44 32.90 -23.96 -8.07
C LEU A 44 32.55 -23.97 -9.57
N ALA A 45 33.50 -23.61 -10.44
CA ALA A 45 33.29 -23.63 -11.89
C ALA A 45 33.06 -25.05 -12.47
N GLN A 46 33.27 -26.10 -11.66
CA GLN A 46 33.13 -27.49 -12.08
C GLN A 46 31.80 -28.11 -11.66
N VAL A 47 30.95 -27.40 -10.90
CA VAL A 47 29.69 -27.95 -10.44
C VAL A 47 28.75 -28.30 -11.61
N GLU A 48 27.87 -29.25 -11.35
CA GLU A 48 26.71 -29.50 -12.19
C GLU A 48 25.51 -28.71 -11.63
N HIS A 49 24.74 -28.05 -12.47
CA HIS A 49 23.56 -27.31 -11.98
C HIS A 49 22.46 -28.28 -11.55
N GLN A 50 21.84 -28.00 -10.40
CA GLN A 50 20.70 -28.75 -9.89
C GLN A 50 19.56 -27.81 -9.53
N ASP A 51 18.35 -28.22 -9.86
CA ASP A 51 17.14 -27.49 -9.50
C ASP A 51 16.70 -27.81 -8.06
N TYR A 52 16.72 -26.79 -7.20
CA TYR A 52 16.25 -26.90 -5.82
C TYR A 52 14.77 -26.52 -5.63
N SER A 53 14.07 -26.10 -6.68
CA SER A 53 12.62 -25.85 -6.65
C SER A 53 11.82 -27.14 -6.41
N GLU A 54 12.34 -28.30 -6.81
CA GLU A 54 11.72 -29.61 -6.65
C GLU A 54 11.97 -30.26 -5.28
N LEU A 55 12.74 -29.61 -4.40
CA LEU A 55 12.94 -30.09 -3.03
C LEU A 55 11.60 -30.18 -2.28
N ASP A 56 11.43 -31.25 -1.52
CA ASP A 56 10.25 -31.46 -0.70
C ASP A 56 10.16 -30.45 0.46
N LYS A 57 8.99 -30.41 1.10
CA LYS A 57 8.74 -29.47 2.21
C LYS A 57 9.72 -29.65 3.37
N THR A 58 10.08 -30.88 3.71
CA THR A 58 11.02 -31.18 4.80
C THR A 58 12.41 -30.66 4.46
N GLN A 59 12.87 -30.89 3.22
CA GLN A 59 14.16 -30.41 2.74
C GLN A 59 14.23 -28.88 2.79
N LYS A 60 13.21 -28.19 2.24
CA LYS A 60 13.11 -26.72 2.25
C LYS A 60 13.05 -26.12 3.66
N GLU A 61 12.49 -26.84 4.63
CA GLU A 61 12.47 -26.41 6.04
C GLU A 61 13.79 -26.66 6.78
N MET A 62 14.55 -27.68 6.40
CA MET A 62 15.76 -28.11 7.11
C MET A 62 17.03 -27.43 6.62
N LEU A 63 17.18 -27.23 5.31
CA LEU A 63 18.40 -26.65 4.73
C LEU A 63 18.71 -25.23 5.25
N PRO A 64 17.74 -24.29 5.36
CA PRO A 64 18.01 -22.97 5.90
C PRO A 64 18.37 -22.99 7.41
N ARG A 65 18.05 -24.08 8.13
CA ARG A 65 18.45 -24.22 9.55
C ARG A 65 19.95 -24.39 9.68
N TYR A 66 20.62 -24.97 8.70
CA TYR A 66 22.08 -25.06 8.72
C TYR A 66 22.72 -23.68 8.52
N VAL A 67 22.21 -22.87 7.59
CA VAL A 67 22.64 -21.47 7.44
C VAL A 67 22.46 -20.69 8.75
N ASN A 68 21.29 -20.82 9.40
CA ASN A 68 21.03 -20.20 10.69
C ASN A 68 21.91 -20.76 11.82
N TYR A 69 22.25 -22.05 11.78
CA TYR A 69 23.16 -22.69 12.73
C TYR A 69 24.55 -22.06 12.69
N LEU A 70 25.08 -21.80 11.48
CA LEU A 70 26.36 -21.15 11.24
C LEU A 70 26.32 -19.68 11.65
N ARG A 71 25.28 -18.95 11.22
CA ARG A 71 25.04 -17.54 11.57
C ARG A 71 25.02 -17.31 13.08
N ASN A 72 24.24 -18.10 13.81
CA ASN A 72 24.09 -17.96 15.26
C ASN A 72 25.38 -18.26 16.03
N ARG A 73 26.33 -18.95 15.41
CA ARG A 73 27.67 -19.25 15.97
C ARG A 73 28.76 -18.34 15.42
N LYS A 74 28.43 -17.36 14.56
CA LYS A 74 29.38 -16.44 13.92
C LYS A 74 30.47 -17.18 13.13
N LYS A 75 30.08 -18.26 12.44
CA LYS A 75 30.97 -19.08 11.60
C LYS A 75 30.95 -18.56 10.17
N ASP A 76 31.38 -17.31 9.99
CA ASP A 76 31.17 -16.58 8.73
C ASP A 76 31.97 -17.17 7.56
N GLU A 77 33.15 -17.74 7.82
CA GLU A 77 33.94 -18.40 6.77
C GLU A 77 33.26 -19.68 6.25
N GLU A 78 32.83 -20.56 7.16
CA GLU A 78 32.10 -21.80 6.82
C GLU A 78 30.76 -21.47 6.16
N ALA A 79 30.04 -20.47 6.67
CA ALA A 79 28.80 -19.98 6.06
C ALA A 79 29.05 -19.46 4.64
N GLY A 80 30.11 -18.66 4.45
CA GLY A 80 30.47 -18.12 3.15
C GLY A 80 30.77 -19.20 2.11
N ARG A 81 31.55 -20.23 2.48
CA ARG A 81 31.81 -21.35 1.56
C ARG A 81 30.52 -22.11 1.25
N TYR A 82 29.72 -22.46 2.25
CA TYR A 82 28.46 -23.19 2.03
C TYR A 82 27.49 -22.41 1.13
N ILE A 83 27.29 -21.12 1.40
CA ILE A 83 26.40 -20.24 0.62
C ILE A 83 26.85 -20.16 -0.84
N ARG A 84 28.15 -19.95 -1.09
CA ARG A 84 28.69 -19.92 -2.46
C ARG A 84 28.49 -21.24 -3.19
N PHE A 85 28.80 -22.36 -2.53
CA PHE A 85 28.64 -23.69 -3.12
C PHE A 85 27.18 -23.96 -3.52
N VAL A 86 26.25 -23.77 -2.57
CA VAL A 86 24.82 -24.01 -2.81
C VAL A 86 24.28 -23.07 -3.91
N THR A 87 24.75 -21.83 -3.97
CA THR A 87 24.32 -20.87 -5.00
C THR A 87 24.88 -21.24 -6.38
N GLU A 88 26.12 -21.72 -6.47
CA GLU A 88 26.69 -22.14 -7.74
C GLU A 88 25.96 -23.38 -8.31
N VAL A 89 25.66 -24.34 -7.45
CA VAL A 89 24.89 -25.53 -7.83
C VAL A 89 23.45 -25.16 -8.21
N GLY A 90 22.78 -24.38 -7.37
CA GLY A 90 21.34 -24.11 -7.49
C GLY A 90 20.95 -22.96 -8.40
N GLY A 91 21.89 -22.08 -8.77
CA GLY A 91 21.58 -20.82 -9.44
C GLY A 91 20.55 -20.00 -8.66
N SER A 92 19.51 -19.50 -9.35
CA SER A 92 18.42 -18.76 -8.71
C SER A 92 17.60 -19.60 -7.71
N THR A 93 17.49 -20.92 -7.93
CA THR A 93 16.72 -21.82 -7.05
C THR A 93 17.40 -22.09 -5.70
N ALA A 94 18.66 -21.69 -5.54
CA ALA A 94 19.37 -21.79 -4.27
C ALA A 94 18.64 -21.08 -3.11
N ARG A 95 17.70 -20.16 -3.39
CA ARG A 95 16.82 -19.60 -2.35
C ARG A 95 16.16 -20.68 -1.49
N TYR A 96 15.75 -21.81 -2.09
CA TYR A 96 14.98 -22.85 -1.40
C TYR A 96 15.83 -23.63 -0.40
N ALA A 97 17.14 -23.64 -0.59
CA ALA A 97 18.09 -24.23 0.34
C ALA A 97 18.63 -23.21 1.36
N LEU A 98 18.67 -21.92 1.00
CA LEU A 98 19.34 -20.88 1.79
C LEU A 98 18.39 -20.07 2.69
N SER A 99 17.09 -20.00 2.39
CA SER A 99 16.12 -19.21 3.14
C SER A 99 14.82 -19.96 3.40
N ASN A 100 14.34 -19.90 4.64
CA ASN A 100 13.07 -20.49 5.04
C ASN A 100 11.88 -19.52 4.86
N SER A 101 12.15 -18.21 4.96
CA SER A 101 11.08 -17.20 5.03
C SER A 101 10.82 -16.49 3.71
N GLY A 102 11.77 -16.54 2.77
CA GLY A 102 11.67 -15.70 1.58
C GLY A 102 11.76 -14.19 1.89
N SER A 103 12.25 -13.79 3.07
CA SER A 103 12.24 -12.39 3.51
C SER A 103 13.51 -11.64 3.10
N ALA A 104 13.40 -10.32 2.94
CA ALA A 104 14.53 -9.44 2.65
C ALA A 104 15.66 -9.52 3.70
N TRP A 105 15.33 -9.90 4.95
CA TRP A 105 16.31 -10.07 6.01
C TRP A 105 17.23 -11.29 5.82
N ASP A 106 16.70 -12.37 5.23
CA ASP A 106 17.51 -13.53 4.90
C ASP A 106 18.49 -13.18 3.79
N LEU A 107 18.02 -12.52 2.72
CA LEU A 107 18.87 -12.09 1.61
C LEU A 107 20.00 -11.15 2.07
N LYS A 108 19.71 -10.18 2.95
CA LYS A 108 20.72 -9.26 3.50
C LYS A 108 21.88 -9.97 4.22
N TYR A 109 21.62 -11.13 4.82
CA TYR A 109 22.68 -11.94 5.42
C TYR A 109 23.51 -12.70 4.37
N LEU A 110 22.89 -13.11 3.25
CA LEU A 110 23.56 -13.85 2.18
C LEU A 110 24.44 -12.94 1.30
N GLU A 111 24.00 -11.69 1.07
CA GLU A 111 24.63 -10.71 0.15
C GLU A 111 26.16 -10.59 0.28
N PRO A 112 26.77 -10.47 1.49
CA PRO A 112 28.22 -10.33 1.61
C PRO A 112 29.03 -11.53 1.10
N PHE A 113 28.40 -12.69 0.88
CA PHE A 113 29.06 -13.92 0.46
C PHE A 113 28.96 -14.19 -1.04
N LEU A 114 28.13 -13.43 -1.76
CA LEU A 114 27.69 -13.69 -3.12
C LEU A 114 28.22 -12.63 -4.10
N SER A 115 28.30 -13.00 -5.38
CA SER A 115 28.53 -12.01 -6.44
C SER A 115 27.28 -11.15 -6.68
N PRO A 116 27.42 -9.93 -7.23
CA PRO A 116 26.27 -9.08 -7.57
C PRO A 116 25.23 -9.79 -8.47
N VAL A 117 25.70 -10.58 -9.44
CA VAL A 117 24.85 -11.36 -10.36
C VAL A 117 24.00 -12.39 -9.59
N GLN A 118 24.63 -13.13 -8.67
CA GLN A 118 23.94 -14.10 -7.81
C GLN A 118 22.92 -13.43 -6.88
N VAL A 119 23.27 -12.26 -6.32
CA VAL A 119 22.34 -11.48 -5.48
C VAL A 119 21.10 -11.08 -6.28
N VAL A 120 21.28 -10.57 -7.50
CA VAL A 120 20.17 -10.17 -8.38
C VAL A 120 19.28 -11.36 -8.75
N ALA A 121 19.88 -12.49 -9.16
CA ALA A 121 19.16 -13.70 -9.52
C ALA A 121 18.33 -14.25 -8.35
N LEU A 122 18.95 -14.37 -7.17
CA LEU A 122 18.23 -14.78 -5.96
C LEU A 122 17.12 -13.79 -5.64
N ARG A 123 17.41 -12.49 -5.59
CA ARG A 123 16.42 -11.46 -5.24
C ARG A 123 15.17 -11.56 -6.14
N ALA A 124 15.33 -11.73 -7.45
CA ALA A 124 14.21 -11.94 -8.36
C ALA A 124 13.41 -13.21 -8.01
N GLU A 125 14.10 -14.33 -7.76
CA GLU A 125 13.46 -15.60 -7.35
C GLU A 125 12.68 -15.44 -6.03
N PHE A 126 13.23 -14.71 -5.05
CA PHE A 126 12.56 -14.43 -3.77
C PHE A 126 11.21 -13.74 -3.98
N TYR A 127 11.12 -12.80 -4.92
CA TYR A 127 9.92 -11.98 -5.09
C TYR A 127 8.90 -12.55 -6.06
N VAL A 128 9.33 -13.28 -7.09
CA VAL A 128 8.47 -13.58 -8.24
C VAL A 128 7.22 -14.37 -7.88
N TRP A 129 7.26 -15.25 -6.87
CA TRP A 129 6.20 -16.23 -6.58
C TRP A 129 5.03 -15.74 -5.71
N SER A 130 5.04 -14.48 -5.27
CA SER A 130 3.99 -13.95 -4.40
C SER A 130 3.31 -12.77 -5.06
N ARG A 131 1.97 -12.82 -5.16
CA ARG A 131 1.16 -11.68 -5.63
C ARG A 131 1.35 -10.42 -4.78
N TYR A 132 1.75 -10.57 -3.51
CA TYR A 132 2.00 -9.45 -2.59
C TYR A 132 3.32 -8.74 -2.89
N ASN A 133 4.22 -9.41 -3.61
CA ASN A 133 5.52 -8.87 -4.01
C ASN A 133 5.48 -8.20 -5.39
N LEU A 134 4.31 -8.19 -6.04
CA LEU A 134 4.09 -7.52 -7.34
C LEU A 134 3.52 -6.11 -7.11
N GLU A 135 4.21 -5.33 -6.28
CA GLU A 135 3.88 -3.94 -5.96
C GLU A 135 5.15 -3.08 -6.00
N GLU A 136 4.98 -1.77 -6.17
CA GLU A 136 6.05 -0.80 -6.47
C GLU A 136 7.25 -0.94 -5.55
N TYR A 137 7.00 -1.06 -4.24
CA TYR A 137 8.05 -1.21 -3.24
C TYR A 137 8.97 -2.40 -3.55
N TRP A 138 8.42 -3.56 -3.86
CA TRP A 138 9.21 -4.78 -4.09
C TRP A 138 9.82 -4.82 -5.49
N ILE A 139 9.11 -4.30 -6.50
CA ILE A 139 9.65 -4.14 -7.85
C ILE A 139 10.87 -3.22 -7.83
N ASN A 140 10.78 -2.11 -7.10
CA ASN A 140 11.91 -1.20 -6.91
C ASN A 140 13.08 -1.89 -6.19
N GLN A 141 12.84 -2.72 -5.17
CA GLN A 141 13.92 -3.47 -4.51
C GLN A 141 14.70 -4.38 -5.47
N VAL A 142 14.04 -4.95 -6.49
CA VAL A 142 14.72 -5.73 -7.54
C VAL A 142 15.44 -4.81 -8.52
N CYS A 143 14.73 -3.82 -9.07
CA CYS A 143 15.29 -2.92 -10.09
C CYS A 143 16.48 -2.10 -9.55
N ASP A 144 16.40 -1.62 -8.32
CA ASP A 144 17.44 -0.84 -7.64
C ASP A 144 18.73 -1.65 -7.44
N ALA A 145 18.66 -2.98 -7.37
CA ALA A 145 19.81 -3.85 -7.16
C ALA A 145 20.83 -3.76 -8.32
N ALA A 146 20.37 -3.39 -9.51
CA ALA A 146 21.20 -3.29 -10.71
C ALA A 146 20.84 -2.08 -11.58
N ARG A 147 20.21 -1.04 -11.01
CA ARG A 147 19.84 0.17 -11.77
C ARG A 147 21.06 0.86 -12.38
N GLU A 148 22.17 0.92 -11.63
CA GLU A 148 23.43 1.54 -12.08
C GLU A 148 24.19 0.67 -13.09
N ASN A 149 23.95 -0.64 -13.07
CA ASN A 149 24.54 -1.58 -14.02
C ASN A 149 23.49 -2.64 -14.46
N PRO A 150 22.61 -2.29 -15.41
CA PRO A 150 21.54 -3.19 -15.84
C PRO A 150 22.04 -4.53 -16.41
N GLU A 151 23.27 -4.61 -16.91
CA GLU A 151 23.88 -5.84 -17.42
C GLU A 151 23.89 -6.98 -16.39
N LEU A 152 23.88 -6.66 -15.09
CA LEU A 152 23.73 -7.67 -14.05
C LEU A 152 22.42 -8.46 -14.17
N PHE A 153 21.34 -7.87 -14.67
CA PHE A 153 20.10 -8.61 -14.95
C PHE A 153 20.27 -9.57 -16.13
N TYR A 154 20.98 -9.14 -17.18
CA TYR A 154 21.28 -9.97 -18.34
C TYR A 154 22.17 -11.17 -17.96
N GLU A 155 23.23 -10.93 -17.19
CA GLU A 155 24.07 -12.00 -16.65
C GLU A 155 23.28 -12.92 -15.71
N ALA A 156 22.42 -12.37 -14.85
CA ALA A 156 21.65 -13.15 -13.88
C ALA A 156 20.67 -14.14 -14.53
N VAL A 157 20.20 -13.85 -15.76
CA VAL A 157 19.35 -14.75 -16.53
C VAL A 157 20.03 -16.10 -16.82
N SER A 158 21.36 -16.14 -16.89
CA SER A 158 22.08 -17.41 -17.08
C SER A 158 22.00 -18.33 -15.86
N LEU A 159 21.67 -17.80 -14.67
CA LEU A 159 21.55 -18.57 -13.43
C LEU A 159 20.17 -19.22 -13.23
N CYS A 160 19.25 -19.05 -14.18
CA CYS A 160 17.90 -19.61 -14.15
C CYS A 160 17.85 -20.93 -14.92
N TYR A 161 18.26 -22.02 -14.28
CA TYR A 161 18.48 -23.33 -14.93
C TYR A 161 17.23 -24.22 -15.02
N ASP A 162 16.20 -23.94 -14.23
CA ASP A 162 15.02 -24.80 -14.11
C ASP A 162 13.79 -24.30 -14.88
N ASN A 163 12.79 -25.18 -14.99
CA ASN A 163 11.54 -24.88 -15.69
C ASN A 163 10.67 -23.88 -14.93
N ASP A 164 10.72 -23.86 -13.59
CA ASP A 164 9.95 -22.96 -12.73
C ASP A 164 10.57 -21.55 -12.69
N ALA A 165 11.89 -21.42 -12.81
CA ALA A 165 12.60 -20.15 -12.99
C ALA A 165 12.30 -19.48 -14.33
N ALA A 166 11.43 -20.06 -15.17
CA ALA A 166 10.80 -19.30 -16.24
C ALA A 166 10.18 -17.99 -15.70
N ASN A 167 9.57 -17.99 -14.52
CA ASN A 167 9.04 -16.76 -13.92
C ASN A 167 10.17 -15.81 -13.51
N THR A 168 11.20 -16.31 -12.84
CA THR A 168 12.35 -15.50 -12.41
C THR A 168 13.08 -14.89 -13.60
N LYS A 169 13.33 -15.68 -14.64
CA LYS A 169 13.95 -15.24 -15.89
C LYS A 169 13.08 -14.21 -16.62
N MET A 170 11.76 -14.38 -16.63
CA MET A 170 10.83 -13.36 -17.15
C MET A 170 10.91 -12.06 -16.35
N LEU A 171 10.94 -12.13 -15.02
CA LEU A 171 11.07 -10.94 -14.16
C LEU A 171 12.42 -10.24 -14.38
N LEU A 172 13.53 -10.98 -14.41
CA LEU A 172 14.87 -10.43 -14.70
C LEU A 172 14.90 -9.76 -16.09
N SER A 173 14.28 -10.40 -17.10
CA SER A 173 14.16 -9.82 -18.44
C SER A 173 13.35 -8.52 -18.44
N ALA A 174 12.24 -8.50 -17.71
CA ALA A 174 11.42 -7.30 -17.54
C ALA A 174 12.17 -6.19 -16.77
N CYS A 175 12.93 -6.53 -15.72
CA CYS A 175 13.77 -5.60 -14.96
C CYS A 175 14.88 -4.98 -15.83
N TYR A 176 15.57 -5.79 -16.64
CA TYR A 176 16.56 -5.30 -17.59
C TYR A 176 15.95 -4.28 -18.54
N LEU A 177 14.87 -4.65 -19.23
CA LEU A 177 14.17 -3.78 -20.19
C LEU A 177 13.56 -2.53 -19.52
N HIS A 178 13.14 -2.63 -18.27
CA HIS A 178 12.69 -1.47 -17.50
C HIS A 178 13.83 -0.47 -17.22
N CYS A 179 15.06 -0.95 -17.03
CA CYS A 179 16.22 -0.13 -16.66
C CYS A 179 17.01 0.44 -17.86
N VAL A 180 16.75 -0.04 -19.08
CA VAL A 180 17.42 0.43 -20.30
C VAL A 180 16.44 1.08 -21.28
N LYS A 181 16.97 1.95 -22.15
CA LYS A 181 16.19 2.60 -23.20
C LYS A 181 15.83 1.62 -24.32
N PRO A 182 14.63 1.73 -24.92
CA PRO A 182 14.28 0.96 -26.11
C PRO A 182 15.16 1.35 -27.29
N LEU A 183 15.32 0.42 -28.24
CA LEU A 183 16.06 0.68 -29.47
C LEU A 183 15.30 1.67 -30.36
N ASP A 184 16.04 2.34 -31.24
CA ASP A 184 15.44 3.35 -32.12
C ASP A 184 14.42 2.77 -33.10
N ASP A 185 14.62 1.52 -33.53
CA ASP A 185 13.74 0.78 -34.43
C ASP A 185 12.53 0.13 -33.73
N THR A 186 12.41 0.26 -32.40
CA THR A 186 11.27 -0.24 -31.63
C THR A 186 9.96 0.48 -32.00
N LYS A 187 8.90 -0.30 -32.20
CA LYS A 187 7.58 0.16 -32.68
C LYS A 187 6.48 0.27 -31.61
N SER A 188 6.81 0.24 -30.32
CA SER A 188 5.79 0.29 -29.27
C SER A 188 5.00 1.61 -29.29
N SER A 189 3.67 1.51 -29.32
CA SER A 189 2.70 2.59 -29.22
C SER A 189 2.77 3.30 -27.87
N LEU A 190 3.24 2.61 -26.83
CA LEU A 190 3.47 3.16 -25.49
C LEU A 190 4.87 3.77 -25.32
N ARG A 191 5.75 3.71 -26.33
CA ARG A 191 7.03 4.43 -26.29
C ARG A 191 6.79 5.93 -26.14
N VAL A 192 7.31 6.52 -25.07
CA VAL A 192 7.29 7.96 -24.86
C VAL A 192 8.62 8.54 -25.36
N PRO A 193 8.63 9.70 -26.07
CA PRO A 193 9.87 10.37 -26.44
C PRO A 193 10.75 10.59 -25.20
N ALA A 194 12.07 10.47 -25.36
CA ALA A 194 13.01 10.65 -24.25
C ALA A 194 12.78 12.02 -23.60
N LEU A 195 12.24 11.99 -22.38
CA LEU A 195 12.12 13.18 -21.56
C LEU A 195 13.52 13.62 -21.10
N ALA A 196 13.70 14.90 -20.81
CA ALA A 196 14.98 15.46 -20.39
C ALA A 196 15.53 14.81 -19.10
N ASP A 197 14.67 14.13 -18.34
CA ASP A 197 14.93 13.43 -17.09
C ASP A 197 14.95 11.88 -17.22
N ASP A 198 14.95 11.30 -18.43
CA ASP A 198 15.08 9.85 -18.60
C ASP A 198 16.52 9.37 -18.32
N THR A 199 16.75 8.97 -17.07
CA THR A 199 18.04 8.53 -16.52
C THR A 199 18.43 7.09 -16.87
N ARG A 200 17.62 6.36 -17.64
CA ARG A 200 17.95 4.98 -18.00
C ARG A 200 19.17 4.90 -18.90
N ALA A 201 19.95 3.82 -18.74
CA ALA A 201 21.13 3.57 -19.54
C ALA A 201 20.76 3.25 -21.00
N ALA A 202 21.69 3.48 -21.92
CA ALA A 202 21.65 2.85 -23.24
C ALA A 202 22.09 1.39 -23.05
N GLY A 203 21.18 0.43 -23.27
CA GLY A 203 21.50 -0.99 -23.18
C GLY A 203 22.28 -1.48 -24.41
N ASP A 204 22.97 -2.61 -24.29
CA ASP A 204 23.57 -3.26 -25.45
C ASP A 204 22.48 -3.71 -26.45
N PRO A 205 22.56 -3.34 -27.75
CA PRO A 205 21.51 -3.66 -28.71
C PRO A 205 21.23 -5.16 -28.90
N GLU A 206 22.24 -6.01 -28.78
CA GLU A 206 22.07 -7.46 -28.89
C GLU A 206 21.32 -8.00 -27.66
N HIS A 207 21.74 -7.58 -26.46
CA HIS A 207 21.10 -7.98 -25.21
C HIS A 207 19.65 -7.46 -25.11
N VAL A 208 19.38 -6.23 -25.56
CA VAL A 208 18.00 -5.68 -25.62
C VAL A 208 17.11 -6.52 -26.53
N ARG A 209 17.61 -6.95 -27.70
CA ARG A 209 16.85 -7.82 -28.62
C ARG A 209 16.61 -9.19 -28.01
N GLU A 210 17.64 -9.82 -27.46
CA GLU A 210 17.51 -11.14 -26.85
C GLU A 210 16.50 -11.15 -25.70
N MET A 211 16.57 -10.17 -24.80
CA MET A 211 15.68 -10.06 -23.65
C MET A 211 14.25 -9.74 -24.07
N THR A 212 14.07 -8.89 -25.09
CA THR A 212 12.76 -8.61 -25.69
C THR A 212 12.16 -9.88 -26.32
N ASP A 213 12.92 -10.56 -27.18
CA ASP A 213 12.48 -11.78 -27.88
C ASP A 213 12.19 -12.93 -26.92
N TYR A 214 12.99 -13.07 -25.85
CA TYR A 214 12.73 -14.04 -24.79
C TYR A 214 11.42 -13.71 -24.07
N LEU A 215 11.27 -12.48 -23.60
CA LEU A 215 10.10 -12.07 -22.82
C LEU A 215 8.80 -12.15 -23.65
N GLU A 216 8.83 -11.74 -24.92
CA GLU A 216 7.70 -11.90 -25.84
C GLU A 216 7.28 -13.36 -25.99
N ARG A 217 8.22 -14.25 -26.32
CA ARG A 217 7.95 -15.68 -26.50
C ARG A 217 7.35 -16.29 -25.24
N ARG A 218 7.87 -15.93 -24.07
CA ARG A 218 7.36 -16.44 -22.80
C ARG A 218 5.98 -15.88 -22.45
N LEU A 219 5.75 -14.57 -22.59
CA LEU A 219 4.44 -13.98 -22.29
C LEU A 219 3.36 -14.54 -23.21
N ILE A 220 3.63 -14.66 -24.52
CA ILE A 220 2.70 -15.25 -25.48
C ILE A 220 2.49 -16.73 -25.20
N GLY A 221 3.58 -17.48 -24.94
CA GLY A 221 3.52 -18.91 -24.67
C GLY A 221 2.77 -19.28 -23.38
N ASN A 222 2.55 -18.33 -22.45
CA ASN A 222 1.87 -18.56 -21.18
C ASN A 222 0.47 -17.90 -21.12
N ILE A 223 -0.16 -17.60 -22.27
CA ILE A 223 -1.49 -16.99 -22.34
C ILE A 223 -2.58 -17.90 -21.74
N ASP A 224 -2.46 -19.22 -21.92
CA ASP A 224 -3.31 -20.21 -21.26
C ASP A 224 -3.26 -20.11 -19.73
N GLY A 225 -2.10 -19.75 -19.19
CA GLY A 225 -1.88 -19.49 -17.77
C GLY A 225 -2.67 -18.31 -17.19
N LEU A 226 -3.28 -17.45 -18.02
CA LEU A 226 -4.19 -16.40 -17.54
C LEU A 226 -5.50 -16.99 -17.00
N PHE A 227 -5.84 -18.23 -17.36
CA PHE A 227 -7.03 -18.94 -16.89
C PHE A 227 -6.72 -19.84 -15.70
N ALA A 228 -7.69 -20.01 -14.80
CA ALA A 228 -7.58 -21.04 -13.76
C ALA A 228 -7.47 -22.43 -14.41
N ALA A 229 -6.73 -23.36 -13.81
CA ALA A 229 -6.41 -24.66 -14.41
C ALA A 229 -7.65 -25.45 -14.91
N SER A 230 -8.79 -25.33 -14.22
CA SER A 230 -10.05 -25.98 -14.60
C SER A 230 -10.86 -25.26 -15.68
N ASN A 231 -10.37 -24.13 -16.18
CA ASN A 231 -11.09 -23.20 -17.06
C ASN A 231 -10.29 -22.85 -18.32
N VAL A 232 -9.11 -23.45 -18.52
CA VAL A 232 -8.28 -23.21 -19.71
C VAL A 232 -9.09 -23.51 -20.99
N PRO A 233 -9.11 -22.61 -21.98
CA PRO A 233 -9.77 -22.87 -23.27
C PRO A 233 -9.12 -24.03 -24.05
N PRO A 234 -9.81 -24.60 -25.05
CA PRO A 234 -9.19 -25.55 -25.98
C PRO A 234 -7.95 -24.94 -26.66
N GLU A 235 -6.99 -25.79 -27.03
CA GLU A 235 -5.71 -25.36 -27.64
C GLU A 235 -5.90 -24.46 -28.88
N GLU A 236 -6.89 -24.77 -29.73
CA GLU A 236 -7.21 -23.95 -30.91
C GLU A 236 -7.65 -22.53 -30.53
N ASP A 237 -8.38 -22.38 -29.42
CA ASP A 237 -8.83 -21.08 -28.94
C ASP A 237 -7.70 -20.31 -28.24
N VAL A 238 -6.85 -21.01 -27.46
CA VAL A 238 -5.62 -20.43 -26.90
C VAL A 238 -4.74 -19.88 -28.02
N LYS A 239 -4.60 -20.62 -29.13
CA LYS A 239 -3.83 -20.18 -30.30
C LYS A 239 -4.38 -18.88 -30.90
N LYS A 240 -5.71 -18.72 -31.00
CA LYS A 240 -6.31 -17.45 -31.45
C LYS A 240 -5.96 -16.29 -30.53
N LEU A 241 -5.93 -16.50 -29.21
CA LEU A 241 -5.50 -15.47 -28.26
C LEU A 241 -4.01 -15.15 -28.40
N GLN A 242 -3.17 -16.16 -28.65
CA GLN A 242 -1.74 -15.96 -28.93
C GLN A 242 -1.50 -15.18 -30.22
N ASP A 243 -2.24 -15.50 -31.29
CA ASP A 243 -2.14 -14.82 -32.58
C ASP A 243 -2.62 -13.36 -32.46
N PHE A 244 -3.66 -13.10 -31.65
CA PHE A 244 -4.03 -11.73 -31.29
C PHE A 244 -2.85 -10.98 -30.66
N VAL A 245 -2.16 -11.54 -29.65
CA VAL A 245 -1.04 -10.83 -29.02
C VAL A 245 0.14 -10.62 -29.98
N ARG A 246 0.36 -11.53 -30.92
CA ARG A 246 1.43 -11.43 -31.92
C ARG A 246 1.20 -10.32 -32.94
N ASP A 247 -0.03 -10.21 -33.42
CA ASP A 247 -0.36 -9.50 -34.67
C ASP A 247 -1.33 -8.32 -34.49
N ALA A 248 -1.89 -8.11 -33.29
CA ALA A 248 -2.88 -7.06 -33.08
C ALA A 248 -2.32 -5.65 -33.31
N GLU A 249 -3.10 -4.85 -34.03
CA GLU A 249 -2.91 -3.40 -34.09
C GLU A 249 -3.32 -2.75 -32.76
N ALA A 250 -2.44 -1.93 -32.19
CA ALA A 250 -2.63 -1.23 -30.92
C ALA A 250 -3.93 -0.41 -30.86
N SER A 251 -4.24 0.26 -31.97
CA SER A 251 -5.32 1.25 -32.10
C SER A 251 -6.70 0.65 -32.32
N ARG A 252 -6.84 -0.68 -32.38
CA ARG A 252 -8.14 -1.35 -32.57
C ARG A 252 -8.61 -2.00 -31.26
N PRO A 253 -9.91 -2.11 -30.99
CA PRO A 253 -10.39 -2.88 -29.85
C PRO A 253 -10.07 -4.37 -30.02
N VAL A 254 -10.10 -5.13 -28.91
CA VAL A 254 -10.03 -6.60 -28.96
C VAL A 254 -11.21 -7.11 -29.80
N PRO A 255 -10.97 -7.95 -30.83
CA PRO A 255 -12.02 -8.45 -31.70
C PRO A 255 -13.13 -9.16 -30.92
N SER A 256 -14.39 -8.81 -31.21
CA SER A 256 -15.55 -9.39 -30.52
C SER A 256 -15.67 -10.91 -30.71
N GLU A 257 -15.06 -11.47 -31.75
CA GLU A 257 -14.96 -12.91 -32.01
C GLU A 257 -14.11 -13.67 -31.00
N LEU A 258 -13.21 -12.99 -30.28
CA LEU A 258 -12.43 -13.60 -29.19
C LEU A 258 -13.23 -13.66 -27.89
N ARG A 259 -14.26 -12.83 -27.73
CA ARG A 259 -15.05 -12.75 -26.49
C ARG A 259 -15.64 -14.08 -26.02
N PRO A 260 -16.24 -14.91 -26.89
CA PRO A 260 -16.74 -16.24 -26.48
C PRO A 260 -15.65 -17.18 -25.94
N ILE A 261 -14.37 -16.94 -26.26
CA ILE A 261 -13.26 -17.76 -25.78
C ILE A 261 -13.07 -17.54 -24.28
N TYR A 262 -13.20 -16.31 -23.77
CA TYR A 262 -12.84 -15.97 -22.40
C TYR A 262 -14.01 -15.59 -21.49
N SER A 263 -15.15 -15.13 -22.03
CA SER A 263 -16.28 -14.70 -21.21
C SER A 263 -16.82 -15.81 -20.29
N GLY A 264 -17.02 -15.47 -19.01
CA GLY A 264 -17.54 -16.39 -17.99
C GLY A 264 -16.54 -17.41 -17.45
N ARG A 265 -15.30 -17.43 -17.94
CA ARG A 265 -14.24 -18.32 -17.44
C ARG A 265 -13.59 -17.76 -16.18
N LYS A 266 -13.18 -18.64 -15.29
CA LYS A 266 -12.38 -18.26 -14.11
C LYS A 266 -10.94 -17.96 -14.52
N LEU A 267 -10.43 -16.81 -14.09
CA LEU A 267 -9.07 -16.36 -14.33
C LEU A 267 -8.12 -16.77 -13.19
N HIS A 268 -6.83 -16.85 -13.49
CA HIS A 268 -5.79 -17.18 -12.51
C HIS A 268 -5.29 -15.92 -11.78
N ASP A 269 -5.58 -15.79 -10.48
CA ASP A 269 -5.31 -14.56 -9.69
C ASP A 269 -3.86 -14.07 -9.78
N TYR A 270 -2.86 -14.94 -9.60
CA TYR A 270 -1.45 -14.54 -9.68
C TYR A 270 -1.00 -14.19 -11.11
N ARG A 271 -1.31 -15.02 -12.12
CA ARG A 271 -0.87 -14.81 -13.52
C ARG A 271 -1.50 -13.58 -14.16
N MET A 272 -2.76 -13.25 -13.80
CA MET A 272 -3.42 -12.00 -14.18
C MET A 272 -2.74 -10.74 -13.65
N LYS A 273 -1.79 -10.88 -12.70
CA LYS A 273 -0.95 -9.78 -12.21
C LYS A 273 0.47 -9.87 -12.74
N PHE A 274 1.10 -11.04 -12.59
CA PHE A 274 2.50 -11.24 -12.93
C PHE A 274 2.81 -11.00 -14.41
N LEU A 275 1.99 -11.53 -15.33
CA LEU A 275 2.25 -11.38 -16.76
C LEU A 275 2.07 -9.91 -17.21
N PRO A 276 0.98 -9.21 -16.83
CA PRO A 276 0.87 -7.77 -17.10
C PRO A 276 1.94 -6.90 -16.42
N VAL A 277 2.40 -7.23 -15.20
CA VAL A 277 3.53 -6.51 -14.56
C VAL A 277 4.78 -6.61 -15.43
N CYS A 278 5.18 -7.82 -15.83
CA CYS A 278 6.38 -8.00 -16.66
C CYS A 278 6.26 -7.28 -18.01
N ALA A 279 5.09 -7.37 -18.65
CA ALA A 279 4.82 -6.68 -19.90
C ALA A 279 4.87 -5.16 -19.74
N PHE A 280 4.27 -4.61 -18.67
CA PHE A 280 4.22 -3.16 -18.44
C PHE A 280 5.57 -2.57 -18.06
N MET A 281 6.40 -3.31 -17.33
CA MET A 281 7.79 -2.94 -17.06
C MET A 281 8.60 -2.76 -18.35
N ALA A 282 8.40 -3.64 -19.33
CA ALA A 282 9.11 -3.65 -20.62
C ALA A 282 8.36 -2.92 -21.75
N VAL A 283 7.26 -2.21 -21.45
CA VAL A 283 6.23 -1.85 -22.43
C VAL A 283 6.71 -1.00 -23.61
N GLU A 284 7.75 -0.20 -23.40
CA GLU A 284 8.32 0.63 -24.46
C GLU A 284 9.11 -0.17 -25.51
N HIS A 285 9.47 -1.43 -25.22
CA HIS A 285 10.34 -2.26 -26.06
C HIS A 285 9.61 -3.07 -27.14
N SER A 286 8.31 -3.32 -26.97
CA SER A 286 7.53 -4.08 -27.95
C SER A 286 6.02 -3.82 -27.89
N GLU A 287 5.38 -3.77 -29.07
CA GLU A 287 3.92 -3.71 -29.20
C GLU A 287 3.23 -4.98 -28.64
N ARG A 288 3.91 -6.13 -28.65
CA ARG A 288 3.37 -7.38 -28.14
C ARG A 288 3.12 -7.32 -26.63
N PHE A 289 3.93 -6.55 -25.90
CA PHE A 289 3.68 -6.29 -24.48
C PHE A 289 2.41 -5.48 -24.27
N VAL A 290 2.17 -4.46 -25.10
CA VAL A 290 0.91 -3.69 -25.10
C VAL A 290 -0.28 -4.61 -25.39
N SER A 291 -0.18 -5.44 -26.42
CA SER A 291 -1.23 -6.39 -26.81
C SER A 291 -1.53 -7.45 -25.75
N LEU A 292 -0.52 -7.90 -24.98
CA LEU A 292 -0.75 -8.77 -23.82
C LEU A 292 -1.57 -8.07 -22.73
N ILE A 293 -1.20 -6.83 -22.37
CA ILE A 293 -1.91 -6.06 -21.33
C ILE A 293 -3.36 -5.81 -21.77
N ARG A 294 -3.57 -5.51 -23.07
CA ARG A 294 -4.89 -5.34 -23.69
C ARG A 294 -5.72 -6.61 -23.62
N LEU A 295 -5.13 -7.76 -23.96
CA LEU A 295 -5.79 -9.05 -23.83
C LEU A 295 -6.19 -9.30 -22.37
N ALA A 296 -5.26 -9.15 -21.42
CA ALA A 296 -5.53 -9.36 -20.00
C ALA A 296 -6.60 -8.41 -19.46
N ALA A 297 -6.62 -7.15 -19.90
CA ALA A 297 -7.66 -6.19 -19.52
C ALA A 297 -9.04 -6.61 -20.05
N ALA A 298 -9.12 -7.12 -21.29
CA ALA A 298 -10.36 -7.61 -21.89
C ALA A 298 -10.86 -8.90 -21.23
N LEU A 299 -9.95 -9.79 -20.81
CA LEU A 299 -10.28 -11.02 -20.07
C LEU A 299 -10.98 -10.72 -18.75
N ASP A 300 -10.52 -9.67 -18.04
CA ASP A 300 -11.09 -9.25 -16.76
C ASP A 300 -12.35 -8.37 -16.92
N GLU A 301 -12.78 -8.14 -18.17
CA GLU A 301 -13.98 -7.40 -18.55
C GLU A 301 -14.14 -6.08 -17.76
N ASN A 302 -15.24 -5.95 -17.00
CA ASN A 302 -15.58 -4.77 -16.22
C ASN A 302 -15.33 -4.95 -14.71
N THR A 303 -14.48 -5.91 -14.32
CA THR A 303 -14.11 -6.09 -12.90
C THR A 303 -13.46 -4.81 -12.37
N ILE A 304 -13.79 -4.45 -11.12
CA ILE A 304 -13.20 -3.29 -10.44
C ILE A 304 -12.61 -3.77 -9.11
N PRO A 305 -11.28 -3.68 -8.91
CA PRO A 305 -10.29 -3.19 -9.89
C PRO A 305 -10.09 -4.16 -11.06
N ASN A 306 -9.84 -3.63 -12.26
CA ASN A 306 -9.36 -4.43 -13.39
C ASN A 306 -7.91 -4.84 -13.10
N ALA A 307 -7.63 -6.15 -13.00
CA ALA A 307 -6.38 -6.72 -12.56
C ALA A 307 -5.19 -6.33 -13.44
N SER A 308 -5.38 -6.20 -14.75
CA SER A 308 -4.32 -5.81 -15.69
C SER A 308 -3.92 -4.35 -15.52
N LEU A 309 -4.92 -3.45 -15.45
CA LEU A 309 -4.68 -2.03 -15.16
C LEU A 309 -4.08 -1.85 -13.76
N ASP A 310 -4.54 -2.63 -12.78
CA ASP A 310 -4.00 -2.64 -11.43
C ASP A 310 -2.54 -3.07 -11.38
N ALA A 311 -2.18 -4.08 -12.16
CA ALA A 311 -0.82 -4.55 -12.31
C ALA A 311 0.08 -3.47 -12.93
N CYS A 312 -0.40 -2.75 -13.95
CA CYS A 312 0.33 -1.63 -14.54
C CYS A 312 0.61 -0.53 -13.50
N TYR A 313 -0.41 -0.15 -12.74
CA TYR A 313 -0.27 0.83 -11.66
C TYR A 313 0.74 0.41 -10.60
N LYS A 314 0.75 -0.88 -10.24
CA LYS A 314 1.66 -1.45 -9.25
C LYS A 314 3.12 -1.52 -9.67
N VAL A 315 3.46 -1.34 -10.95
CA VAL A 315 4.88 -1.24 -11.36
C VAL A 315 5.55 -0.02 -10.72
N GLY A 316 4.80 1.07 -10.56
CA GLY A 316 5.23 2.23 -9.79
C GLY A 316 4.66 3.54 -10.33
N LYS A 317 4.41 4.50 -9.44
CA LYS A 317 3.65 5.72 -9.77
C LYS A 317 4.30 6.52 -10.90
N THR A 318 5.62 6.71 -10.86
CA THR A 318 6.36 7.46 -11.88
C THR A 318 6.29 6.79 -13.25
N TRP A 319 6.47 5.46 -13.28
CA TRP A 319 6.38 4.70 -14.52
C TRP A 319 4.96 4.67 -15.07
N PHE A 320 3.96 4.50 -14.21
CA PHE A 320 2.56 4.54 -14.60
C PHE A 320 2.17 5.92 -15.16
N ASP A 321 2.49 7.01 -14.46
CA ASP A 321 2.16 8.39 -14.88
C ASP A 321 2.79 8.76 -16.23
N ARG A 322 3.99 8.24 -16.52
CA ARG A 322 4.63 8.42 -17.83
C ARG A 322 3.82 7.82 -18.97
N HIS A 323 3.12 6.70 -18.74
CA HIS A 323 2.47 5.92 -19.80
C HIS A 323 0.95 5.99 -19.78
N VAL A 324 0.34 6.46 -18.69
CA VAL A 324 -1.11 6.32 -18.42
C VAL A 324 -2.00 6.87 -19.53
N GLU A 325 -1.64 7.99 -20.16
CA GLU A 325 -2.47 8.61 -21.21
C GLU A 325 -2.54 7.73 -22.47
N ARG A 326 -1.39 7.20 -22.92
CA ARG A 326 -1.36 6.26 -24.05
C ARG A 326 -1.95 4.90 -23.68
N LEU A 327 -1.75 4.46 -22.42
CA LEU A 327 -2.33 3.22 -21.91
C LEU A 327 -3.87 3.29 -21.90
N GLU A 328 -4.44 4.44 -21.53
CA GLU A 328 -5.88 4.71 -21.54
C GLU A 328 -6.47 4.57 -22.96
N GLU A 329 -5.75 5.01 -23.98
CA GLU A 329 -6.13 4.83 -25.39
C GLU A 329 -6.04 3.35 -25.84
N ALA A 330 -5.07 2.60 -25.30
CA ALA A 330 -4.79 1.24 -25.70
C ALA A 330 -5.73 0.19 -25.08
N LEU A 331 -6.15 0.34 -23.82
CA LEU A 331 -6.86 -0.72 -23.07
C LEU A 331 -8.37 -0.82 -23.34
N PHE A 332 -8.98 0.13 -24.07
CA PHE A 332 -10.42 0.15 -24.39
C PHE A 332 -11.35 -0.19 -23.20
N ILE A 333 -11.00 0.29 -22.01
CA ILE A 333 -11.81 0.09 -20.80
C ILE A 333 -12.97 1.09 -20.82
N PRO A 334 -14.22 0.69 -20.52
CA PRO A 334 -15.34 1.63 -20.44
C PRO A 334 -15.06 2.76 -19.44
N ASP A 335 -15.38 4.00 -19.82
CA ASP A 335 -15.09 5.19 -19.01
C ASP A 335 -15.59 5.07 -17.56
N GLU A 336 -16.81 4.54 -17.35
CA GLU A 336 -17.34 4.32 -16.00
C GLU A 336 -16.48 3.37 -15.15
N ALA A 337 -15.97 2.29 -15.75
CA ALA A 337 -15.13 1.32 -15.06
C ALA A 337 -13.75 1.92 -14.74
N TYR A 338 -13.20 2.69 -15.68
CA TYR A 338 -11.92 3.38 -15.49
C TYR A 338 -11.98 4.46 -14.41
N ILE A 339 -13.05 5.27 -14.38
CA ILE A 339 -13.30 6.25 -13.32
C ILE A 339 -13.42 5.55 -11.95
N ARG A 340 -14.20 4.46 -11.86
CA ARG A 340 -14.33 3.70 -10.59
C ARG A 340 -13.00 3.10 -10.13
N TRP A 341 -12.17 2.62 -11.05
CA TRP A 341 -10.82 2.17 -10.74
C TRP A 341 -9.95 3.33 -10.20
N ALA A 342 -10.00 4.50 -10.84
CA ALA A 342 -9.23 5.66 -10.41
C ALA A 342 -9.67 6.20 -9.03
N ILE A 343 -10.96 6.12 -8.71
CA ILE A 343 -11.49 6.42 -7.37
C ILE A 343 -10.91 5.46 -6.33
N LEU A 344 -10.97 4.15 -6.61
CA LEU A 344 -10.47 3.10 -5.72
C LEU A 344 -8.96 3.27 -5.44
N ARG A 345 -8.18 3.67 -6.46
CA ARG A 345 -6.74 3.90 -6.36
C ARG A 345 -6.34 5.31 -5.92
N LYS A 346 -7.30 6.21 -5.74
CA LYS A 346 -7.06 7.63 -5.43
C LYS A 346 -6.13 8.30 -6.46
N GLU A 347 -6.36 8.00 -7.74
CA GLU A 347 -5.60 8.52 -8.87
C GLU A 347 -6.15 9.85 -9.40
N ALA A 348 -5.78 10.94 -8.71
CA ALA A 348 -6.24 12.30 -9.01
C ALA A 348 -6.06 12.69 -10.49
N LYS A 349 -4.86 12.51 -11.05
CA LYS A 349 -4.55 12.89 -12.45
C LYS A 349 -5.49 12.22 -13.46
N VAL A 350 -5.82 10.94 -13.22
CA VAL A 350 -6.75 10.19 -14.06
C VAL A 350 -8.16 10.77 -13.92
N LEU A 351 -8.64 11.00 -12.70
CA LEU A 351 -9.96 11.57 -12.45
C LEU A 351 -10.11 12.97 -13.07
N MET A 352 -9.09 13.80 -12.96
CA MET A 352 -9.06 15.14 -13.55
C MET A 352 -9.15 15.09 -15.08
N ARG A 353 -8.40 14.20 -15.75
CA ARG A 353 -8.54 14.00 -17.21
C ARG A 353 -9.93 13.48 -17.58
N MET A 354 -10.45 12.51 -16.84
CA MET A 354 -11.78 11.95 -17.11
C MET A 354 -12.91 12.94 -16.87
N ALA A 355 -12.75 13.90 -15.95
CA ALA A 355 -13.68 15.00 -15.76
C ALA A 355 -13.83 15.90 -16.99
N VAL A 356 -12.77 16.01 -17.81
CA VAL A 356 -12.78 16.77 -19.07
C VAL A 356 -13.18 15.87 -20.25
N LYS A 357 -12.61 14.66 -20.33
CA LYS A 357 -12.79 13.73 -21.46
C LYS A 357 -14.16 13.07 -21.50
N ALA A 358 -14.70 12.68 -20.34
CA ALA A 358 -15.94 11.89 -20.23
C ALA A 358 -16.85 12.38 -19.08
N PRO A 359 -17.30 13.65 -19.10
CA PRO A 359 -18.14 14.22 -18.04
C PRO A 359 -19.45 13.47 -17.83
N GLU A 360 -20.04 12.88 -18.88
CA GLU A 360 -21.26 12.08 -18.73
C GLU A 360 -21.02 10.77 -17.98
N ALA A 361 -19.86 10.13 -18.17
CA ALA A 361 -19.50 8.94 -17.41
C ALA A 361 -19.31 9.27 -15.92
N ILE A 362 -18.73 10.44 -15.60
CA ILE A 362 -18.62 10.96 -14.23
C ILE A 362 -20.01 11.11 -13.60
N ARG A 363 -20.98 11.68 -14.34
CA ARG A 363 -22.38 11.82 -13.88
C ARG A 363 -23.03 10.47 -13.55
N GLN A 364 -22.68 9.41 -14.28
CA GLN A 364 -23.21 8.08 -14.01
C GLN A 364 -22.52 7.39 -12.84
N VAL A 365 -21.20 7.56 -12.70
CA VAL A 365 -20.41 6.94 -11.63
C VAL A 365 -20.70 7.58 -10.28
N VAL A 366 -20.84 8.91 -10.21
CA VAL A 366 -21.04 9.63 -8.95
C VAL A 366 -22.26 9.10 -8.18
N LYS A 367 -23.32 8.67 -8.87
CA LYS A 367 -24.52 8.08 -8.27
C LYS A 367 -24.34 6.66 -7.69
N LYS A 368 -23.21 6.00 -7.98
CA LYS A 368 -22.95 4.59 -7.68
C LYS A 368 -21.81 4.38 -6.68
N VAL A 369 -21.11 5.44 -6.26
CA VAL A 369 -19.94 5.35 -5.38
C VAL A 369 -20.30 5.58 -3.91
N PRO A 370 -19.57 4.96 -2.97
CA PRO A 370 -19.73 5.25 -1.55
C PRO A 370 -19.49 6.73 -1.25
N THR A 371 -20.12 7.25 -0.19
CA THR A 371 -20.04 8.67 0.18
C THR A 371 -18.60 9.18 0.33
N GLU A 372 -17.70 8.39 0.92
CA GLU A 372 -16.29 8.75 1.08
C GLU A 372 -15.53 8.95 -0.24
N ASP A 373 -15.92 8.19 -1.26
CA ASP A 373 -15.36 8.24 -2.61
C ASP A 373 -16.01 9.33 -3.46
N PHE A 374 -17.28 9.61 -3.19
CA PHE A 374 -18.06 10.67 -3.82
C PHE A 374 -17.41 12.04 -3.64
N GLY A 375 -17.06 12.38 -2.40
CA GLY A 375 -16.39 13.63 -2.10
C GLY A 375 -15.07 13.74 -2.88
N TYR A 376 -14.22 12.71 -2.78
CA TYR A 376 -12.94 12.69 -3.46
C TYR A 376 -13.08 12.91 -4.99
N LEU A 377 -14.06 12.26 -5.63
CA LEU A 377 -14.37 12.46 -7.04
C LEU A 377 -14.76 13.92 -7.33
N LEU A 378 -15.69 14.49 -6.56
CA LEU A 378 -16.17 15.86 -6.79
C LEU A 378 -15.08 16.92 -6.64
N ALA A 379 -14.16 16.75 -5.69
CA ALA A 379 -13.04 17.69 -5.53
C ALA A 379 -12.15 17.75 -6.79
N ASN A 380 -11.80 16.58 -7.36
CA ASN A 380 -11.02 16.50 -8.60
C ASN A 380 -11.80 17.07 -9.80
N VAL A 381 -13.11 16.83 -9.86
CA VAL A 381 -13.97 17.39 -10.92
C VAL A 381 -14.05 18.92 -10.83
N ARG A 382 -14.21 19.47 -9.62
CA ARG A 382 -14.23 20.92 -9.39
C ARG A 382 -12.94 21.59 -9.84
N GLU A 383 -11.81 20.96 -9.57
CA GLU A 383 -10.49 21.47 -9.96
C GLU A 383 -10.26 21.41 -11.48
N ALA A 384 -10.57 20.26 -12.10
CA ALA A 384 -10.24 20.03 -13.51
C ALA A 384 -11.28 20.57 -14.50
N ASN A 385 -12.55 20.61 -14.11
CA ASN A 385 -13.65 21.07 -14.96
C ASN A 385 -14.66 21.91 -14.15
N PRO A 386 -14.30 23.16 -13.77
CA PRO A 386 -15.16 24.03 -12.96
C PRO A 386 -16.53 24.29 -13.59
N ALA A 387 -16.60 24.44 -14.91
CA ALA A 387 -17.87 24.69 -15.62
C ALA A 387 -18.84 23.50 -15.48
N PHE A 388 -18.35 22.26 -15.63
CA PHE A 388 -19.17 21.07 -15.41
C PHE A 388 -19.58 20.94 -13.93
N TYR A 389 -18.71 21.32 -13.00
CA TYR A 389 -19.03 21.35 -11.58
C TYR A 389 -20.09 22.41 -11.23
N GLU A 390 -20.06 23.59 -11.84
CA GLU A 390 -21.09 24.62 -11.66
C GLU A 390 -22.45 24.18 -12.20
N GLU A 391 -22.47 23.55 -13.38
CA GLU A 391 -23.71 23.10 -14.03
C GLU A 391 -24.36 21.91 -13.31
N PHE A 392 -23.57 20.93 -12.86
CA PHE A 392 -24.08 19.67 -12.30
C PHE A 392 -23.54 19.32 -10.91
N GLY A 393 -22.31 19.71 -10.61
CA GLY A 393 -21.62 19.38 -9.37
C GLY A 393 -22.27 19.96 -8.12
N GLN A 394 -22.92 21.12 -8.19
CA GLN A 394 -23.61 21.72 -7.03
C GLN A 394 -24.79 20.87 -6.53
N GLY A 395 -25.59 20.30 -7.44
CA GLY A 395 -26.66 19.38 -7.06
C GLY A 395 -26.13 18.10 -6.40
N PHE A 396 -25.06 17.54 -6.97
CA PHE A 396 -24.37 16.38 -6.39
C PHE A 396 -23.70 16.72 -5.05
N TRP A 397 -23.23 17.93 -4.85
CA TRP A 397 -22.66 18.36 -3.58
C TRP A 397 -23.71 18.35 -2.46
N GLN A 398 -24.93 18.78 -2.75
CA GLN A 398 -26.02 18.66 -1.79
C GLN A 398 -26.34 17.19 -1.49
N GLU A 399 -26.43 16.32 -2.51
CA GLU A 399 -26.62 14.87 -2.34
C GLU A 399 -25.50 14.23 -1.51
N TYR A 400 -24.25 14.70 -1.68
CA TYR A 400 -23.11 14.31 -0.85
C TYR A 400 -23.35 14.68 0.60
N CYS A 401 -23.64 15.96 0.87
CA CYS A 401 -23.85 16.46 2.23
C CYS A 401 -24.94 15.65 2.94
N GLU A 402 -26.08 15.44 2.28
CA GLU A 402 -27.17 14.62 2.81
C GLU A 402 -26.74 13.17 3.11
N SER A 403 -25.99 12.54 2.20
CA SER A 403 -25.49 11.18 2.40
C SER A 403 -24.42 11.09 3.50
N ALA A 404 -23.54 12.09 3.57
CA ALA A 404 -22.46 12.20 4.55
C ALA A 404 -23.00 12.41 5.95
N VAL A 405 -24.05 13.23 6.11
CA VAL A 405 -24.76 13.41 7.38
C VAL A 405 -25.33 12.09 7.87
N LYS A 406 -26.08 11.38 7.00
CA LYS A 406 -26.68 10.07 7.34
C LYS A 406 -25.64 9.04 7.77
N GLU A 407 -24.53 8.94 7.03
CA GLU A 407 -23.43 8.02 7.41
C GLU A 407 -22.70 8.49 8.68
N HIS A 408 -22.62 9.79 8.97
CA HIS A 408 -21.97 10.31 10.17
C HIS A 408 -22.73 9.97 11.47
N VAL A 409 -24.06 10.01 11.42
CA VAL A 409 -24.91 9.69 12.58
C VAL A 409 -25.34 8.22 12.63
N LYS A 410 -24.93 7.43 11.63
CA LYS A 410 -25.29 6.02 11.52
C LYS A 410 -24.91 5.27 12.80
N GLY A 411 -25.89 4.55 13.35
CA GLY A 411 -25.72 3.80 14.59
C GLY A 411 -26.11 4.55 15.86
N PHE A 412 -26.49 5.83 15.78
CA PHE A 412 -27.08 6.55 16.91
C PHE A 412 -28.46 5.94 17.21
N LYS A 413 -28.60 5.24 18.34
CA LYS A 413 -29.86 4.57 18.69
C LYS A 413 -31.00 5.54 19.01
N THR A 414 -30.66 6.75 19.46
CA THR A 414 -31.58 7.79 19.88
C THR A 414 -31.13 9.13 19.36
N GLY A 415 -32.07 10.05 19.11
CA GLY A 415 -31.76 11.39 18.62
C GLY A 415 -31.13 11.45 17.23
N GLN A 416 -31.08 10.35 16.46
CA GLN A 416 -30.41 10.31 15.15
C GLN A 416 -30.89 11.43 14.22
N VAL A 417 -32.20 11.58 14.04
CA VAL A 417 -32.79 12.64 13.19
C VAL A 417 -32.43 14.04 13.69
N MET A 418 -32.33 14.25 15.00
CA MET A 418 -31.91 15.54 15.56
C MET A 418 -30.43 15.80 15.32
N ALA A 419 -29.58 14.76 15.40
CA ALA A 419 -28.17 14.86 15.03
C ALA A 419 -28.00 15.14 13.52
N GLU A 420 -28.83 14.55 12.65
CA GLU A 420 -28.83 14.87 11.21
C GLU A 420 -29.16 16.33 10.96
N ASN A 421 -30.27 16.81 11.55
CA ASN A 421 -30.68 18.20 11.44
C ASN A 421 -29.66 19.16 12.05
N TYR A 422 -28.97 18.76 13.12
CA TYR A 422 -27.89 19.55 13.69
C TYR A 422 -26.73 19.65 12.70
N LEU A 423 -26.24 18.55 12.14
CA LEU A 423 -25.15 18.60 11.15
C LEU A 423 -25.51 19.43 9.90
N LEU A 424 -26.77 19.42 9.47
CA LEU A 424 -27.27 20.20 8.33
C LEU A 424 -27.48 21.69 8.61
N GLY A 425 -27.33 22.16 9.86
CA GLY A 425 -27.58 23.56 10.20
C GLY A 425 -29.01 23.89 10.65
N SER A 426 -29.94 22.93 10.55
CA SER A 426 -31.39 23.17 10.72
C SER A 426 -31.84 23.36 12.17
N VAL A 427 -31.08 22.85 13.14
CA VAL A 427 -31.34 23.03 14.59
C VAL A 427 -30.05 23.42 15.33
N GLY A 428 -30.19 23.97 16.54
CA GLY A 428 -29.07 24.31 17.41
C GLY A 428 -28.63 23.14 18.31
N ILE A 429 -27.60 23.40 19.11
CA ILE A 429 -26.98 22.43 20.03
C ILE A 429 -27.99 21.92 21.08
N GLU A 430 -28.90 22.77 21.53
CA GLU A 430 -29.94 22.46 22.53
C GLU A 430 -30.83 21.29 22.12
N SER A 431 -31.02 21.11 20.81
CA SER A 431 -31.86 20.05 20.26
C SER A 431 -31.22 18.66 20.34
N ILE A 432 -29.89 18.58 20.52
CA ILE A 432 -29.16 17.32 20.58
C ILE A 432 -28.63 16.96 21.97
N LEU A 433 -28.47 17.94 22.87
CA LEU A 433 -28.00 17.72 24.23
C LEU A 433 -28.76 16.62 25.01
N PRO A 434 -30.10 16.49 24.90
CA PRO A 434 -30.85 15.45 25.62
C PRO A 434 -30.39 14.01 25.34
N PHE A 435 -29.75 13.75 24.20
CA PHE A 435 -29.35 12.42 23.76
C PHE A 435 -27.88 12.08 24.06
N VAL A 436 -27.07 13.07 24.44
CA VAL A 436 -25.61 12.94 24.58
C VAL A 436 -25.22 11.83 25.56
N ASN A 437 -25.90 11.72 26.70
CA ASN A 437 -25.62 10.68 27.69
C ASN A 437 -25.85 9.27 27.14
N GLU A 438 -26.83 9.07 26.28
CA GLU A 438 -27.09 7.78 25.66
C GLU A 438 -26.06 7.46 24.57
N TRP A 439 -25.58 8.46 23.83
CA TRP A 439 -24.54 8.29 22.82
C TRP A 439 -23.20 7.89 23.42
N ARG A 440 -22.85 8.42 24.60
CA ARG A 440 -21.63 8.07 25.34
C ARG A 440 -21.57 6.59 25.73
N ASN A 441 -22.72 5.94 25.86
CA ASN A 441 -22.83 4.50 26.16
C ASN A 441 -22.86 3.60 24.90
N GLN A 442 -22.75 4.18 23.71
CA GLN A 442 -22.84 3.44 22.45
C GLN A 442 -21.46 3.22 21.80
N TYR A 443 -21.20 1.95 21.49
CA TYR A 443 -20.09 1.58 20.63
C TYR A 443 -20.49 1.70 19.16
N ILE A 444 -19.88 2.64 18.43
CA ILE A 444 -20.11 2.85 16.99
C ILE A 444 -18.76 2.75 16.29
N TYR A 445 -18.65 1.75 15.41
CA TYR A 445 -17.44 1.48 14.63
C TYR A 445 -17.54 2.13 13.25
N ASP A 446 -16.66 3.07 12.94
CA ASP A 446 -16.68 3.83 11.69
C ASP A 446 -15.30 4.41 11.36
N ASN A 447 -14.45 3.60 10.72
CA ASN A 447 -13.09 4.01 10.33
C ASN A 447 -13.08 5.12 9.26
N ALA A 448 -14.15 5.26 8.50
CA ALA A 448 -14.27 6.24 7.43
C ALA A 448 -14.60 7.65 7.93
N ARG A 449 -15.04 7.78 9.18
CA ARG A 449 -15.45 9.07 9.76
C ARG A 449 -14.38 10.15 9.68
N LYS A 450 -13.13 9.78 10.01
CA LYS A 450 -11.97 10.68 9.94
C LYS A 450 -11.81 11.28 8.54
N VAL A 451 -11.93 10.45 7.51
CA VAL A 451 -11.81 10.85 6.10
C VAL A 451 -12.93 11.81 5.72
N ARG A 452 -14.17 11.53 6.16
CA ARG A 452 -15.32 12.43 5.89
C ARG A 452 -15.15 13.80 6.54
N ILE A 453 -14.77 13.87 7.82
CA ILE A 453 -14.53 15.15 8.52
C ILE A 453 -13.41 15.95 7.83
N GLN A 454 -12.31 15.27 7.48
CA GLN A 454 -11.19 15.87 6.77
C GLN A 454 -11.64 16.48 5.43
N PHE A 455 -12.43 15.71 4.68
CA PHE A 455 -12.92 16.13 3.37
C PHE A 455 -13.82 17.37 3.46
N LEU A 456 -14.72 17.45 4.45
CA LEU A 456 -15.56 18.63 4.68
C LEU A 456 -14.73 19.90 4.90
N ARG A 457 -13.66 19.78 5.70
CA ARG A 457 -12.73 20.87 5.96
C ARG A 457 -12.06 21.36 4.68
N ASP A 458 -11.45 20.44 3.94
CA ASP A 458 -10.63 20.74 2.76
C ASP A 458 -11.47 21.28 1.58
N ASN A 459 -12.80 21.15 1.64
CA ASN A 459 -13.73 21.67 0.62
C ASN A 459 -14.51 22.90 1.07
N GLY A 460 -14.21 23.46 2.24
CA GLY A 460 -14.81 24.71 2.71
C GLY A 460 -16.21 24.58 3.32
N GLU A 461 -16.68 23.37 3.62
CA GLU A 461 -17.97 23.13 4.29
C GLU A 461 -17.88 23.38 5.80
N ARG A 462 -17.67 24.65 6.14
CA ARG A 462 -17.33 25.08 7.49
C ARG A 462 -18.38 24.67 8.52
N THR A 463 -19.67 24.87 8.25
CA THR A 463 -20.74 24.57 9.19
C THR A 463 -20.80 23.08 9.51
N PHE A 464 -20.87 22.22 8.48
CA PHE A 464 -20.92 20.78 8.71
C PHE A 464 -19.61 20.29 9.37
N TYR A 465 -18.44 20.76 8.91
CA TYR A 465 -17.16 20.43 9.56
C TYR A 465 -17.17 20.76 11.05
N GLN A 466 -17.53 22.00 11.44
CA GLN A 466 -17.57 22.44 12.83
C GLN A 466 -18.51 21.59 13.68
N ARG A 467 -19.72 21.32 13.16
CA ARG A 467 -20.73 20.53 13.88
C ARG A 467 -20.38 19.05 13.97
N ALA A 468 -19.66 18.50 12.99
CA ALA A 468 -19.10 17.16 13.08
C ALA A 468 -18.05 17.06 14.20
N ILE A 469 -17.18 18.08 14.34
CA ILE A 469 -16.24 18.16 15.47
C ILE A 469 -16.98 18.20 16.81
N VAL A 470 -18.05 18.99 16.91
CA VAL A 470 -18.88 19.03 18.14
C VAL A 470 -19.44 17.65 18.48
N LEU A 471 -20.01 16.92 17.52
CA LEU A 471 -20.52 15.57 17.77
C LEU A 471 -19.42 14.61 18.25
N GLU A 472 -18.24 14.66 17.65
CA GLU A 472 -17.10 13.83 18.09
C GLU A 472 -16.68 14.17 19.52
N CYS A 473 -16.66 15.45 19.89
CA CYS A 473 -16.39 15.86 21.27
C CYS A 473 -17.46 15.34 22.25
N LEU A 474 -18.75 15.45 21.92
CA LEU A 474 -19.84 15.06 22.83
C LEU A 474 -19.91 13.56 23.12
N ARG A 475 -19.47 12.71 22.19
CA ARG A 475 -19.51 11.25 22.31
C ARG A 475 -18.48 10.67 23.28
N LEU A 476 -17.42 11.41 23.62
CA LEU A 476 -16.35 11.01 24.55
C LEU A 476 -15.62 9.68 24.23
N ASN A 477 -15.74 9.14 23.01
CA ASN A 477 -15.18 7.82 22.70
C ASN A 477 -13.69 7.92 22.36
N SER A 478 -12.83 7.79 23.38
CA SER A 478 -11.39 8.09 23.34
C SER A 478 -10.57 7.18 22.42
N SER A 479 -11.05 5.98 22.09
CA SER A 479 -10.43 5.09 21.10
C SER A 479 -10.70 5.50 19.64
N TYR A 480 -11.74 6.31 19.41
CA TYR A 480 -12.17 6.76 18.07
C TYR A 480 -12.02 8.27 17.82
N ASN A 481 -11.55 9.04 18.80
CA ASN A 481 -11.06 10.43 18.64
C ASN A 481 -9.78 10.52 17.77
N SER A 482 -9.56 9.58 16.85
CA SER A 482 -8.39 9.54 15.94
C SER A 482 -8.31 10.82 15.10
N TYR A 483 -9.44 11.41 14.69
CA TYR A 483 -9.42 12.69 13.98
C TYR A 483 -8.79 13.80 14.83
N LEU A 484 -9.25 14.00 16.07
CA LEU A 484 -8.75 15.07 16.95
C LEU A 484 -7.31 14.83 17.42
N LYS A 485 -6.85 13.57 17.43
CA LYS A 485 -5.47 13.17 17.73
C LYS A 485 -4.54 13.34 16.53
N ASP A 486 -5.01 13.13 15.31
CA ASP A 486 -4.16 13.05 14.13
C ASP A 486 -4.21 14.32 13.27
N CYS A 487 -5.33 15.05 13.30
CA CYS A 487 -5.62 16.19 12.44
C CYS A 487 -5.75 17.49 13.24
N TRP A 488 -5.20 18.58 12.69
CA TRP A 488 -5.33 19.91 13.28
C TRP A 488 -6.76 20.46 13.16
N VAL A 489 -7.24 21.04 14.24
CA VAL A 489 -8.54 21.73 14.36
C VAL A 489 -8.29 23.20 14.64
N GLY A 490 -8.90 24.10 13.87
CA GLY A 490 -8.84 25.55 14.10
C GLY A 490 -7.50 26.23 13.81
N VAL A 491 -6.49 25.50 13.32
CA VAL A 491 -5.22 26.06 12.83
C VAL A 491 -5.38 26.47 11.36
N PRO A 492 -5.02 27.70 10.96
CA PRO A 492 -5.11 28.14 9.57
C PRO A 492 -4.29 27.27 8.61
N GLU A 493 -4.83 27.04 7.41
CA GLU A 493 -4.12 26.34 6.33
C GLU A 493 -2.77 27.01 6.01
N GLY A 494 -1.75 26.21 5.71
CA GLY A 494 -0.40 26.70 5.41
C GLY A 494 0.46 27.03 6.63
N THR A 495 -0.07 26.94 7.86
CA THR A 495 0.76 27.07 9.06
C THR A 495 1.73 25.89 9.15
N THR A 496 3.01 26.12 8.90
CA THR A 496 4.06 25.12 9.12
C THR A 496 4.18 24.90 10.62
N VAL A 497 3.67 23.76 11.08
CA VAL A 497 3.80 23.38 12.48
C VAL A 497 5.03 22.51 12.63
N GLU A 498 6.19 23.13 12.85
CA GLU A 498 7.36 22.43 13.36
C GLU A 498 7.11 22.03 14.82
N GLY A 499 7.37 20.76 15.14
CA GLY A 499 7.11 20.22 16.47
C GLY A 499 5.65 19.86 16.70
N GLY A 500 5.43 18.58 16.96
CA GLY A 500 4.17 17.99 17.37
C GLY A 500 4.37 16.49 17.42
N GLY A 501 4.22 15.87 18.59
CA GLY A 501 4.25 14.42 18.69
C GLY A 501 3.17 13.77 17.81
N SER A 502 3.13 12.44 17.77
CA SER A 502 2.09 11.70 17.03
C SER A 502 0.65 11.99 17.49
N ASN A 503 0.45 12.76 18.57
CA ASN A 503 -0.85 13.17 19.07
C ASN A 503 -0.96 14.71 19.18
N ARG A 504 -1.81 15.30 18.33
CA ARG A 504 -2.09 16.75 18.26
C ARG A 504 -2.79 17.30 19.51
N LEU A 505 -3.49 16.48 20.28
CA LEU A 505 -4.10 16.91 21.54
C LEU A 505 -3.06 17.38 22.57
N LEU A 506 -1.80 16.97 22.45
CA LEU A 506 -0.74 17.44 23.35
C LEU A 506 -0.18 18.82 22.97
N ASP A 507 -0.88 19.57 22.11
CA ASP A 507 -0.51 20.90 21.67
C ASP A 507 -1.57 21.94 22.05
N ARG A 508 -1.10 23.09 22.58
CA ARG A 508 -1.95 24.21 22.98
C ARG A 508 -2.88 24.69 21.86
N ARG A 509 -2.37 24.78 20.63
CA ARG A 509 -3.13 25.28 19.47
C ARG A 509 -4.31 24.38 19.14
N GLN A 510 -4.15 23.07 19.33
CA GLN A 510 -5.25 22.12 19.12
C GLN A 510 -6.35 22.33 20.16
N ILE A 511 -5.98 22.51 21.44
CA ILE A 511 -6.93 22.78 22.52
C ILE A 511 -7.69 24.08 22.25
N GLU A 512 -6.98 25.15 21.92
CA GLU A 512 -7.58 26.46 21.60
C GLU A 512 -8.50 26.39 20.37
N GLY A 513 -8.10 25.65 19.33
CA GLY A 513 -8.91 25.43 18.14
C GLY A 513 -10.21 24.68 18.42
N ILE A 514 -10.16 23.65 19.26
CA ILE A 514 -11.36 22.92 19.70
C ILE A 514 -12.25 23.82 20.57
N ILE A 515 -11.67 24.52 21.56
CA ILE A 515 -12.40 25.49 22.40
C ILE A 515 -13.15 26.49 21.55
N LYS A 516 -12.51 27.03 20.51
CA LYS A 516 -13.11 27.99 19.59
C LYS A 516 -14.33 27.42 18.87
N ILE A 517 -14.25 26.20 18.34
CA ILE A 517 -15.39 25.56 17.66
C ILE A 517 -16.54 25.30 18.65
N LEU A 518 -16.26 24.69 19.80
CA LEU A 518 -17.28 24.38 20.81
C LEU A 518 -17.96 25.66 21.31
N THR A 519 -17.18 26.73 21.44
CA THR A 519 -17.62 28.10 21.73
C THR A 519 -18.56 28.67 20.69
N GLU A 520 -18.16 28.61 19.41
CA GLU A 520 -18.93 29.19 18.30
C GLU A 520 -20.27 28.47 18.15
N GLU A 521 -20.30 27.15 18.41
CA GLU A 521 -21.49 26.30 18.42
C GLU A 521 -22.24 26.29 19.77
N GLN A 522 -21.87 27.18 20.70
CA GLN A 522 -22.55 27.39 21.98
C GLN A 522 -22.70 26.12 22.84
N VAL A 523 -21.73 25.22 22.76
CA VAL A 523 -21.70 23.99 23.57
C VAL A 523 -21.54 24.36 25.05
N PRO A 524 -22.38 23.85 25.97
CA PRO A 524 -22.28 24.15 27.40
C PRO A 524 -20.90 23.79 27.97
N LEU A 525 -20.35 24.62 28.86
CA LEU A 525 -19.00 24.43 29.40
C LEU A 525 -18.82 23.05 30.04
N ALA A 526 -19.81 22.57 30.79
CA ALA A 526 -19.79 21.23 31.38
C ALA A 526 -19.54 20.13 30.33
N CYS A 527 -20.18 20.21 29.15
CA CYS A 527 -19.97 19.26 28.05
C CYS A 527 -18.59 19.41 27.40
N GLN A 528 -18.07 20.64 27.30
CA GLN A 528 -16.70 20.87 26.81
C GLN A 528 -15.67 20.26 27.77
N MET A 529 -15.86 20.46 29.07
CA MET A 529 -14.98 19.93 30.11
C MET A 529 -15.06 18.41 30.21
N ASP A 530 -16.21 17.79 29.99
CA ASP A 530 -16.33 16.33 29.87
C ASP A 530 -15.39 15.80 28.77
N PHE A 531 -15.40 16.42 27.59
CA PHE A 531 -14.51 16.04 26.49
C PHE A 531 -13.04 16.16 26.87
N PHE A 532 -12.63 17.31 27.39
CA PHE A 532 -11.23 17.55 27.77
C PHE A 532 -10.79 16.64 28.94
N ALA A 533 -11.67 16.34 29.88
CA ALA A 533 -11.34 15.43 30.96
C ALA A 533 -11.10 14.00 30.45
N THR A 534 -11.99 13.48 29.60
CA THR A 534 -11.86 12.13 29.03
C THR A 534 -10.71 12.02 28.03
N ALA A 535 -10.52 13.00 27.15
CA ALA A 535 -9.48 12.94 26.12
C ALA A 535 -8.06 12.95 26.71
N TYR A 536 -7.89 13.47 27.93
CA TYR A 536 -6.59 13.64 28.58
C TYR A 536 -6.36 12.72 29.78
N GLU A 537 -7.34 11.90 30.16
CA GLU A 537 -7.26 10.92 31.26
C GLU A 537 -6.04 9.99 31.14
N GLY A 538 -5.73 9.50 29.94
CA GLY A 538 -4.61 8.58 29.69
C GLY A 538 -3.21 9.23 29.72
N TYR A 539 -3.11 10.55 29.82
CA TYR A 539 -1.84 11.31 29.72
C TYR A 539 -1.45 11.98 31.05
N GLN A 540 -1.79 11.30 32.16
CA GLN A 540 -1.84 11.65 33.60
C GLN A 540 -0.95 12.78 34.19
N SER A 541 0.07 13.32 33.51
CA SER A 541 0.88 14.44 34.03
C SER A 541 1.06 15.63 33.08
N SER A 542 1.43 15.45 31.81
CA SER A 542 1.73 16.56 30.91
C SER A 542 0.51 17.10 30.16
N GLY A 543 -0.31 16.20 29.59
CA GLY A 543 -1.49 16.60 28.80
C GLY A 543 -2.58 17.23 29.65
N PHE A 544 -2.88 16.65 30.81
CA PHE A 544 -3.90 17.16 31.72
C PHE A 544 -3.51 18.52 32.33
N LYS A 545 -2.21 18.74 32.58
CA LYS A 545 -1.67 20.03 33.02
C LYS A 545 -1.79 21.10 31.92
N LEU A 546 -1.35 20.78 30.70
CA LEU A 546 -1.48 21.70 29.56
C LEU A 546 -2.94 22.12 29.34
N CYS A 547 -3.86 21.14 29.36
CA CYS A 547 -5.28 21.41 29.19
C CYS A 547 -5.84 22.32 30.29
N SER A 548 -5.50 22.07 31.57
CA SER A 548 -5.97 22.92 32.67
C SER A 548 -5.37 24.33 32.63
N GLU A 549 -4.13 24.50 32.16
CA GLU A 549 -3.52 25.82 31.95
C GLU A 549 -4.22 26.61 30.84
N VAL A 550 -4.55 25.95 29.72
CA VAL A 550 -5.29 26.61 28.61
C VAL A 550 -6.69 27.01 29.05
N LEU A 551 -7.43 26.12 29.72
CA LEU A 551 -8.77 26.42 30.23
C LEU A 551 -8.77 27.54 31.28
N ALA A 552 -7.75 27.60 32.16
CA ALA A 552 -7.60 28.70 33.11
C ALA A 552 -7.38 30.05 32.42
N GLY A 553 -6.72 30.06 31.26
CA GLY A 553 -6.59 31.25 30.41
C GLY A 553 -7.92 31.81 29.87
N HIS A 554 -9.01 31.05 29.96
CA HIS A 554 -10.37 31.48 29.57
C HIS A 554 -11.25 31.88 30.77
N LYS A 555 -10.66 32.15 31.94
CA LYS A 555 -11.33 32.59 33.17
C LYS A 555 -12.33 33.73 32.95
N ASP A 556 -11.97 34.77 32.20
CA ASP A 556 -12.86 35.93 31.97
C ASP A 556 -14.20 35.55 31.33
N ARG A 557 -14.26 34.39 30.70
CA ARG A 557 -15.47 33.87 30.06
C ARG A 557 -16.24 32.87 30.92
N TRP A 558 -15.52 31.99 31.61
CA TRP A 558 -16.07 30.77 32.21
C TRP A 558 -15.88 30.67 33.71
N GLY A 559 -15.28 31.70 34.31
CA GLY A 559 -14.81 31.66 35.69
C GLY A 559 -15.88 31.30 36.71
N ASP A 560 -17.11 31.77 36.51
CA ASP A 560 -18.22 31.56 37.45
C ASP A 560 -18.81 30.14 37.37
N GLU A 561 -18.55 29.40 36.29
CA GLU A 561 -19.10 28.06 36.07
C GLU A 561 -18.20 26.94 36.63
N PHE A 562 -16.89 27.19 36.80
CA PHE A 562 -15.96 26.16 37.27
C PHE A 562 -16.29 25.57 38.65
N PRO A 563 -16.69 26.36 39.68
CA PRO A 563 -17.05 25.80 40.98
C PRO A 563 -18.25 24.84 40.91
N ALA A 564 -19.28 25.19 40.13
CA ALA A 564 -20.45 24.33 39.95
C ALA A 564 -20.07 23.01 39.27
N ILE A 565 -19.23 23.06 38.22
CA ILE A 565 -18.77 21.85 37.52
C ILE A 565 -17.88 20.98 38.42
N ALA A 566 -17.07 21.58 39.30
CA ALA A 566 -16.25 20.85 40.26
C ALA A 566 -17.07 20.06 41.30
N LYS A 567 -18.27 20.57 41.63
CA LYS A 567 -19.22 19.93 42.56
C LYS A 567 -20.09 18.87 41.86
N GLU A 568 -20.66 19.19 40.70
CA GLU A 568 -21.74 18.42 40.08
C GLU A 568 -21.34 17.61 38.84
N GLY A 569 -20.13 17.81 38.29
CA GLY A 569 -19.67 17.17 37.06
C GLY A 569 -19.39 15.65 37.18
N LEU A 570 -19.08 15.01 36.06
CA LEU A 570 -18.55 13.63 36.05
C LEU A 570 -17.19 13.56 36.76
N VAL A 571 -16.79 12.38 37.27
CA VAL A 571 -15.58 12.20 38.09
C VAL A 571 -14.33 12.86 37.49
N LEU A 572 -14.04 12.61 36.21
CA LEU A 572 -12.88 13.20 35.54
C LEU A 572 -13.06 14.70 35.29
N THR A 573 -14.29 15.13 34.98
CA THR A 573 -14.65 16.54 34.76
C THR A 573 -14.46 17.36 36.03
N ARG A 574 -14.88 16.82 37.18
CA ARG A 574 -14.63 17.42 38.51
C ARG A 574 -13.14 17.57 38.76
N ALA A 575 -12.37 16.51 38.52
CA ALA A 575 -10.92 16.54 38.67
C ALA A 575 -10.25 17.59 37.77
N LEU A 576 -10.72 17.75 36.53
CA LEU A 576 -10.24 18.79 35.62
C LEU A 576 -10.61 20.20 36.12
N ALA A 577 -11.85 20.42 36.54
CA ALA A 577 -12.32 21.69 37.08
C ALA A 577 -11.52 22.13 38.31
N ILE A 578 -11.27 21.22 39.25
CA ILE A 578 -10.43 21.49 40.42
C ILE A 578 -9.00 21.88 40.00
N ARG A 579 -8.43 21.24 38.99
CA ARG A 579 -7.09 21.61 38.48
C ARG A 579 -7.08 22.96 37.75
N VAL A 580 -8.14 23.30 37.02
CA VAL A 580 -8.29 24.62 36.40
C VAL A 580 -8.34 25.71 37.47
N MET A 581 -9.19 25.54 38.49
CA MET A 581 -9.25 26.44 39.65
C MET A 581 -7.91 26.51 40.41
N GLY A 582 -7.20 25.39 40.52
CA GLY A 582 -5.87 25.31 41.15
C GLY A 582 -4.77 26.10 40.41
N ASN A 583 -4.95 26.38 39.11
CA ASN A 583 -4.09 27.32 38.37
C ASN A 583 -4.41 28.80 38.69
N LEU A 584 -5.49 29.07 39.41
CA LEU A 584 -6.00 30.40 39.80
C LEU A 584 -6.30 30.46 41.32
N PRO A 585 -5.33 30.11 42.18
CA PRO A 585 -5.60 29.79 43.59
C PRO A 585 -6.10 30.97 44.43
N GLU A 586 -5.76 32.21 44.07
CA GLU A 586 -6.23 33.40 44.79
C GLU A 586 -7.74 33.64 44.62
N GLU A 587 -8.32 33.12 43.54
CA GLU A 587 -9.70 33.40 43.14
C GLU A 587 -10.67 32.33 43.62
N TYR A 588 -10.22 31.07 43.64
CA TYR A 588 -11.06 29.90 43.92
C TYR A 588 -10.68 29.17 45.21
N LYS A 589 -9.93 29.83 46.11
CA LYS A 589 -9.42 29.22 47.34
C LYS A 589 -10.51 28.53 48.16
N GLU A 590 -11.64 29.21 48.38
CA GLU A 590 -12.76 28.69 49.17
C GLU A 590 -13.45 27.52 48.45
N ASP A 591 -13.73 27.66 47.16
CA ASP A 591 -14.33 26.59 46.34
C ASP A 591 -13.46 25.31 46.30
N ILE A 592 -12.13 25.46 46.23
CA ILE A 592 -11.21 24.32 46.25
C ILE A 592 -11.24 23.61 47.61
N PHE A 593 -11.28 24.36 48.72
CA PHE A 593 -11.39 23.77 50.06
C PHE A 593 -12.73 23.07 50.26
N ASP A 594 -13.83 23.64 49.75
CA ASP A 594 -15.15 23.02 49.75
C ASP A 594 -15.14 21.67 49.01
N CYS A 595 -14.53 21.61 47.81
CA CYS A 595 -14.45 20.37 47.04
C CYS A 595 -13.63 19.27 47.75
N ALA A 596 -12.63 19.65 48.55
CA ALA A 596 -11.82 18.73 49.34
C ALA A 596 -12.57 18.15 50.55
N ALA A 597 -13.59 18.85 51.07
CA ALA A 597 -14.43 18.36 52.16
C ALA A 597 -15.46 17.31 51.73
N ASP A 598 -15.81 17.27 50.44
CA ASP A 598 -16.74 16.32 49.80
C ASP A 598 -16.06 15.02 49.27
N SER A 599 -14.73 14.90 49.39
CA SER A 599 -13.93 13.82 48.79
C SER A 599 -13.67 12.62 49.71
#